data_AF-A0A6C2C9J4-F1
#
_entry.id   AF-A0A6C2C9J4-F1
#
_cell.length_a   1.000
_cell.length_b   1.000
_cell.length_c   1.000
_cell.angle_alpha   90.00
_cell.angle_beta   90.00
_cell.angle_gamma   90.00
#
_symmetry.space_group_name_H-M   'P 1'
#
loop_
_entity.id
_entity.type
_entity.pdbx_description
1 polymer ?
#
loop_
_entity_poly.entity_id
_entity_poly.type
_entity_poly.pdbx_seq_one_letter_code
_entity_poly.pdbx_strand_id
1 'polypeptide(L)'
;MARFAVGQAIPGVEPVIVVDAGLPVGGHRFQLVVVDSAGRRSAPVEAVVTVSRVLTPIPDRPEIILTGTTTPVVLRPGRTPRKTKRSKPT
;
A
#
# COMPACT_ATOMS: atom_id res chain seq x y z
N MET A 1 19.20 -12.03 -15.28
CA MET A 1 17.82 -12.51 -15.03
C MET A 1 17.14 -12.74 -16.37
N ALA A 2 16.26 -13.72 -16.47
CA ALA A 2 15.57 -14.03 -17.72
C ALA A 2 14.35 -13.10 -17.90
N ARG A 3 14.17 -12.53 -19.09
CA ARG A 3 12.98 -11.72 -19.42
C ARG A 3 11.90 -12.64 -19.97
N PHE A 4 10.81 -12.77 -19.23
CA PHE A 4 9.63 -13.51 -19.69
C PHE A 4 8.73 -12.61 -20.52
N ALA A 5 8.28 -13.16 -21.65
CA ALA A 5 7.19 -12.61 -22.45
C ALA A 5 6.13 -13.70 -22.61
N VAL A 6 4.86 -13.30 -22.61
CA VAL A 6 3.75 -14.25 -22.75
C VAL A 6 3.92 -15.07 -24.03
N GLY A 7 3.84 -16.39 -23.91
CA GLY A 7 3.98 -17.32 -25.04
C GLY A 7 5.41 -17.55 -25.54
N GLN A 8 6.42 -16.89 -24.95
CA GLN A 8 7.82 -17.08 -25.34
C GLN A 8 8.52 -18.06 -24.40
N ALA A 9 8.95 -19.19 -24.95
CA ALA A 9 9.74 -20.17 -24.22
C ALA A 9 11.17 -19.66 -23.99
N ILE A 10 11.74 -20.02 -22.85
CA ILE A 10 13.13 -19.73 -22.51
C ILE A 10 13.87 -21.07 -22.39
N PRO A 11 14.81 -21.38 -23.31
CA PRO A 11 15.58 -22.62 -23.22
C PRO A 11 16.60 -22.54 -22.10
N GLY A 12 16.79 -23.65 -21.38
CA GLY A 12 17.75 -23.77 -20.29
C GLY A 12 18.13 -25.22 -20.05
N VAL A 13 19.33 -25.44 -19.50
CA VAL A 13 19.83 -26.76 -19.13
C VAL A 13 19.44 -27.11 -17.68
N GLU A 14 19.29 -26.09 -16.83
CA GLU A 14 18.80 -26.25 -15.47
C GLU A 14 17.29 -26.01 -15.40
N PRO A 15 16.56 -26.76 -14.55
CA PRO A 15 15.13 -26.56 -14.32
C PRO A 15 14.87 -25.38 -13.37
N VAL A 16 15.80 -24.44 -13.26
CA VAL A 16 15.72 -23.27 -12.37
C VAL A 16 15.82 -22.02 -13.21
N ILE A 17 14.91 -21.07 -12.97
CA ILE A 17 14.91 -19.79 -13.66
C ILE A 17 14.57 -18.66 -12.71
N VAL A 18 15.41 -17.62 -12.72
CA VAL A 18 15.17 -16.39 -11.96
C VAL A 18 14.41 -15.41 -12.85
N VAL A 19 13.19 -15.13 -12.44
CA VAL A 19 12.26 -14.20 -13.09
C VAL A 19 12.62 -12.78 -12.68
N ASP A 20 12.83 -11.89 -13.65
CA ASP A 20 12.89 -10.46 -13.37
C ASP A 20 11.50 -9.92 -13.02
N ALA A 21 11.39 -9.10 -11.97
CA ALA A 21 10.12 -8.60 -11.43
C ALA A 21 9.40 -7.59 -12.35
N GLY A 22 9.92 -7.31 -13.55
CA GLY A 22 9.29 -6.47 -14.57
C GLY A 22 7.95 -6.98 -15.11
N LEU A 23 7.40 -8.05 -14.53
CA LEU A 23 6.04 -8.52 -14.77
C LEU A 23 5.01 -7.54 -14.15
N PRO A 24 3.88 -7.28 -14.83
CA PRO A 24 2.80 -6.48 -14.26
C PRO A 24 2.28 -7.05 -12.93
N VAL A 25 1.66 -6.20 -12.10
CA VAL A 25 0.92 -6.65 -10.92
C VAL A 25 -0.18 -7.62 -11.34
N GLY A 26 -0.30 -8.75 -10.64
CA GLY A 26 -1.27 -9.80 -10.94
C GLY A 26 -0.68 -11.21 -10.86
N GLY A 27 -1.51 -12.19 -11.22
CA GLY A 27 -1.11 -13.60 -11.29
C GLY A 27 -0.51 -13.95 -12.65
N HIS A 28 0.63 -14.62 -12.65
CA HIS A 28 1.34 -15.09 -13.84
C HIS A 28 1.50 -16.61 -13.78
N ARG A 29 1.09 -17.29 -14.85
CA ARG A 29 1.21 -18.74 -14.97
C ARG A 29 2.41 -19.11 -15.81
N PHE A 30 3.29 -19.92 -15.22
CA PHE A 30 4.50 -20.45 -15.84
C PHE A 30 4.30 -21.93 -16.16
N GLN A 31 4.90 -22.38 -17.26
CA GLN A 31 4.89 -23.77 -17.69
C GLN A 31 6.32 -24.25 -17.91
N LEU A 32 6.66 -25.40 -17.32
CA LEU A 32 7.91 -26.11 -17.56
C LEU A 32 7.64 -27.32 -18.44
N VAL A 33 8.41 -27.45 -19.52
CA VAL A 33 8.46 -28.63 -20.38
C VAL A 33 9.93 -28.99 -20.55
N VAL A 34 10.29 -30.22 -20.22
CA VAL A 34 11.65 -30.74 -20.42
C VAL A 34 11.71 -31.44 -21.77
N VAL A 35 12.77 -31.17 -22.53
CA VAL A 35 13.06 -31.85 -23.81
C VAL A 35 14.28 -32.73 -23.60
N ASP A 36 14.18 -34.02 -23.91
CA ASP A 36 15.32 -34.94 -23.81
C ASP A 36 16.25 -34.86 -25.04
N SER A 37 17.33 -35.66 -25.04
CA SER A 37 18.29 -35.72 -26.14
C SER A 37 17.70 -36.27 -27.45
N ALA A 38 16.56 -36.94 -27.40
CA ALA A 38 15.82 -37.42 -28.57
C ALA A 38 14.74 -36.43 -29.05
N GLY A 39 14.62 -35.25 -28.42
CA GLY A 39 13.63 -34.24 -28.74
C GLY A 39 12.23 -34.51 -28.17
N ARG A 40 12.07 -35.51 -27.30
CA ARG A 40 10.78 -35.84 -26.68
C ARG A 40 10.48 -34.87 -25.55
N ARG A 41 9.21 -34.44 -25.47
CA ARG A 41 8.71 -33.49 -24.46
C ARG A 41 8.06 -34.21 -23.28
N SER A 42 8.32 -33.73 -22.07
CA SER A 42 7.57 -34.13 -20.89
C SER A 42 6.12 -33.63 -20.94
N ALA A 43 5.27 -34.15 -20.04
CA ALA A 43 4.04 -33.45 -19.67
C ALA A 43 4.39 -32.09 -19.06
N PRO A 44 3.57 -31.04 -19.28
CA PRO A 44 3.82 -29.73 -18.70
C PRO A 44 3.55 -29.72 -17.20
N VAL A 45 4.38 -28.99 -16.47
CA VAL A 45 4.14 -28.64 -15.06
C VAL A 45 3.88 -27.14 -14.96
N GLU A 46 2.83 -26.76 -14.23
CA GLU A 46 2.42 -25.35 -14.09
C GLU A 46 2.70 -24.80 -12.69
N ALA A 47 3.09 -23.52 -12.63
CA ALA A 47 3.24 -22.77 -11.38
C ALA A 47 2.63 -21.37 -11.54
N VAL A 48 1.97 -20.86 -10.49
CA VAL A 48 1.39 -19.52 -10.46
C VAL A 48 2.18 -18.63 -9.52
N VAL A 49 2.66 -17.49 -10.02
CA VAL A 49 3.37 -16.48 -9.25
C VAL A 49 2.52 -15.21 -9.20
N THR A 50 2.27 -14.68 -8.01
CA THR A 50 1.54 -13.44 -7.82
C THR A 50 2.50 -12.30 -7.55
N VAL A 51 2.47 -11.28 -8.40
CA VAL A 51 3.20 -10.03 -8.21
C VAL A 51 2.26 -9.01 -7.58
N SER A 52 2.63 -8.50 -6.40
CA SER A 52 1.87 -7.48 -5.67
C SER A 52 2.72 -6.24 -5.42
N ARG A 53 2.06 -5.09 -5.24
CA ARG A 53 2.74 -3.88 -4.75
C ARG A 53 2.83 -3.96 -3.23
N VAL A 54 4.03 -3.79 -2.70
CA VAL A 54 4.21 -3.56 -1.27
C VAL A 54 3.91 -2.08 -1.01
N LEU A 55 2.82 -1.80 -0.29
CA LEU A 55 2.56 -0.46 0.23
C LEU A 55 3.41 -0.30 1.50
N THR A 56 4.44 0.53 1.45
CA THR A 56 5.18 0.92 2.65
C THR A 56 4.32 1.90 3.45
N PRO A 57 3.99 1.63 4.72
CA PRO A 57 3.29 2.61 5.56
C PRO A 57 4.15 3.88 5.67
N ILE A 58 3.55 5.04 5.41
CA ILE A 58 4.17 6.33 5.72
C ILE A 58 4.10 6.47 7.26
N PRO A 59 5.21 6.70 7.97
CA PRO A 59 5.14 6.95 9.40
C PRO A 59 4.27 8.17 9.69
N ASP A 60 3.43 8.04 10.71
CA ASP A 60 2.32 8.93 11.01
C ASP A 60 2.73 10.41 11.00
N ARG A 61 2.03 11.20 10.19
CA ARG A 61 2.00 12.65 10.35
C ARG A 61 1.53 12.93 11.78
N PRO A 62 2.19 13.79 12.57
CA PRO A 62 1.69 14.11 13.90
C PRO A 62 0.29 14.72 13.79
N GLU A 63 -0.71 14.04 14.35
CA GLU A 63 -2.02 14.65 14.62
C GLU A 63 -1.80 15.74 15.68
N ILE A 64 -2.12 16.98 15.32
CA ILE A 64 -2.16 18.09 16.27
C ILE A 64 -3.39 17.84 17.16
N ILE A 65 -3.19 17.26 18.34
CA ILE A 65 -4.24 17.14 19.35
C ILE A 65 -4.46 18.54 19.92
N LEU A 66 -5.53 19.22 19.49
CA LEU A 66 -6.00 20.43 20.17
C LEU A 66 -6.54 20.00 21.53
N THR A 67 -5.70 20.06 22.57
CA THR A 67 -6.15 19.92 23.96
C THR A 67 -7.00 21.14 24.31
N GLY A 68 -8.29 21.08 23.97
CA GLY A 68 -9.28 22.00 24.48
C GLY A 68 -9.41 21.79 25.99
N THR A 69 -8.65 22.54 26.78
CA THR A 69 -8.93 22.71 28.21
C THR A 69 -10.20 23.54 28.32
N THR A 70 -11.36 22.87 28.21
CA THR A 70 -12.62 23.48 28.65
C THR A 70 -12.70 23.30 30.16
N THR A 71 -12.28 24.33 30.90
CA THR A 71 -12.67 24.48 32.29
C THR A 71 -14.19 24.65 32.33
N PRO A 72 -14.96 23.80 33.04
CA PRO A 72 -16.39 24.03 33.17
C PRO A 72 -16.62 25.29 34.01
N VAL A 73 -17.21 26.31 33.40
CA VAL A 73 -17.74 27.48 34.12
C VAL A 73 -18.93 26.98 34.96
N VAL A 74 -18.73 26.88 36.28
CA VAL A 74 -19.82 26.67 37.22
C VAL A 74 -20.66 27.94 37.27
N LEU A 75 -21.83 27.92 36.63
CA LEU A 75 -22.81 28.99 36.74
C LEU A 75 -23.41 28.99 38.15
N ARG A 76 -22.97 29.94 38.99
CA ARG A 76 -23.65 30.24 40.26
C ARG A 76 -24.88 31.12 39.96
N PRO A 77 -26.07 30.79 40.47
CA PRO A 77 -27.25 31.59 40.24
C PRO A 77 -27.27 32.80 41.20
N GLY A 78 -27.51 33.99 40.63
CA GLY A 78 -28.12 35.12 41.33
C GLY A 78 -27.22 36.31 41.64
N ARG A 79 -27.39 37.40 40.88
CA ARG A 79 -27.77 38.76 41.33
C ARG A 79 -27.52 39.79 40.21
N THR A 80 -28.60 40.46 39.78
CA THR A 80 -28.63 41.68 38.93
C THR A 80 -28.07 42.90 39.70
N PRO A 81 -27.98 44.14 39.14
CA PRO A 81 -27.88 44.68 37.78
C PRO A 81 -26.69 45.68 37.63
N ARG A 82 -26.56 46.40 36.49
CA ARG A 82 -26.47 47.90 36.41
C ARG A 82 -25.70 48.41 35.17
N LYS A 83 -26.44 48.96 34.20
CA LYS A 83 -25.91 49.90 33.18
C LYS A 83 -25.31 51.11 33.89
N THR A 84 -24.07 51.48 33.58
CA THR A 84 -23.55 52.82 33.84
C THR A 84 -22.94 53.41 32.56
N LYS A 85 -23.42 54.59 32.19
CA LYS A 85 -22.92 55.45 31.10
C LYS A 85 -21.58 56.07 31.53
N ARG A 86 -20.65 56.27 30.57
CA ARG A 86 -19.63 57.34 30.66
C ARG A 86 -19.30 57.91 29.26
N SER A 87 -19.85 59.11 29.03
CA SER A 87 -19.42 60.32 28.26
C SER A 87 -18.40 60.32 27.10
N LYS A 88 -18.77 61.10 26.04
CA LYS A 88 -18.07 61.89 24.97
C LYS A 88 -16.60 62.36 25.22
N PRO A 89 -15.81 62.92 24.26
CA PRO A 89 -16.12 63.74 23.04
C PRO A 89 -15.41 63.22 21.75
N THR A 90 -15.54 63.73 20.52
CA THR A 90 -15.70 65.09 19.95
C THR A 90 -16.46 64.98 18.63
#